data_AF-A0A371CQM1-F1
#
_entry.id   AF-A0A371CQM1-F1
#
_cell.length_a   1.000
_cell.length_b   1.000
_cell.length_c   1.000
_cell.angle_alpha   90.00
_cell.angle_beta   90.00
_cell.angle_gamma   90.00
#
_symmetry.space_group_name_H-M   'P 1'
#
loop_
_entity.id
_entity.type
_entity.pdbx_description
1 polymer ?
#
loop_
_entity_poly.entity_id
_entity_poly.type
_entity_poly.pdbx_seq_one_letter_code
_entity_poly.pdbx_strand_id
1 'polypeptide(L)'
;ASPYTLNTLECRHTFCALCLISWAFKNIDEDSWGSIIECPSCDASVVHVSATGPRSPDSFPFIVNSLVAVILQCHITLLRDAANVELSLVDATDRLTRNRVPAVLDWGFDMPSLVALRERER
;
A
#
# COMPACT_ATOMS: atom_id res chain seq x y z
N ALA A 1 -6.14 4.52 3.11
CA ALA A 1 -5.76 5.86 2.64
C ALA A 1 -6.55 6.15 1.37
N SER A 2 -7.21 7.32 1.25
CA SER A 2 -7.96 7.72 0.05
C SER A 2 -7.15 8.74 -0.75
N PRO A 3 -7.15 8.73 -2.09
CA PRO A 3 -6.43 9.71 -2.89
C PRO A 3 -7.14 11.08 -2.92
N TYR A 4 -6.37 12.14 -2.73
CA TYR A 4 -6.80 13.54 -2.79
C TYR A 4 -5.88 14.32 -3.73
N THR A 5 -6.46 15.30 -4.42
CA THR A 5 -5.77 16.24 -5.30
C THR A 5 -5.89 17.64 -4.73
N LEU A 6 -4.86 18.46 -4.94
CA LEU A 6 -4.93 19.88 -4.64
C LEU A 6 -5.86 20.59 -5.63
N ASN A 7 -6.67 21.53 -5.14
CA ASN A 7 -7.53 22.39 -5.93
C ASN A 7 -6.69 23.53 -6.54
N THR A 8 -5.91 23.19 -7.57
CA THR A 8 -5.06 24.14 -8.30
C THR A 8 -5.40 24.11 -9.79
N LEU A 9 -5.23 25.24 -10.47
CA LEU A 9 -5.32 25.28 -11.92
C LEU A 9 -4.00 24.86 -12.60
N GLU A 10 -2.89 24.89 -11.86
CA GLU A 10 -1.53 24.73 -12.38
C GLU A 10 -1.03 23.28 -12.34
N CYS A 11 -1.48 22.49 -11.37
CA CYS A 11 -1.09 21.09 -11.20
C CYS A 11 -2.27 20.18 -10.83
N ARG A 12 -2.12 18.89 -11.15
CA ARG A 12 -3.09 17.82 -10.81
C ARG A 12 -2.46 16.66 -10.05
N HIS A 13 -1.44 16.95 -9.25
CA HIS A 13 -0.78 15.94 -8.43
C HIS A 13 -1.75 15.37 -7.41
N THR A 14 -1.70 14.05 -7.24
CA THR A 14 -2.60 13.31 -6.35
C THR A 14 -1.76 12.63 -5.28
N PHE A 15 -2.19 12.79 -4.03
CA PHE A 15 -1.50 12.31 -2.85
C PHE A 15 -2.44 11.45 -2.03
N CYS A 16 -1.87 10.69 -1.09
CA CYS A 16 -2.68 10.05 -0.06
C CYS A 16 -3.26 11.10 0.89
N ALA A 17 -4.51 10.94 1.34
CA ALA A 17 -5.19 11.89 2.24
C ALA A 17 -4.33 12.26 3.45
N LEU A 18 -3.76 11.25 4.10
CA LEU A 18 -2.95 11.42 5.31
C LEU A 18 -1.66 12.19 5.03
N CYS A 19 -1.03 11.91 3.88
CA CYS A 19 0.20 12.54 3.43
C CYS A 19 -0.04 14.04 3.20
N LEU A 20 -1.14 14.35 2.50
CA LEU A 20 -1.51 15.71 2.15
C LEU A 20 -1.91 16.52 3.38
N ILE A 21 -2.70 15.94 4.28
CA ILE A 21 -3.12 16.58 5.54
C ILE A 21 -1.92 16.80 6.46
N SER A 22 -1.04 15.80 6.61
CA SER A 22 0.17 15.94 7.43
C SER A 22 1.10 17.02 6.89
N TRP A 23 1.25 17.10 5.58
CA TRP A 23 2.00 18.18 4.94
C TRP A 23 1.32 19.53 5.17
N ALA A 24 0.00 19.64 5.00
CA ALA A 24 -0.73 20.89 5.17
C ALA A 24 -0.57 21.44 6.58
N PHE A 25 -0.77 20.62 7.61
CA PHE A 25 -0.60 21.05 9.01
C PHE A 25 0.83 21.41 9.39
N LYS A 26 1.85 20.95 8.64
CA LYS A 26 3.24 21.36 8.86
C LYS A 26 3.57 22.73 8.23
N ASN A 27 2.80 23.17 7.24
CA ASN A 27 3.08 24.37 6.45
C ASN A 27 2.07 25.50 6.69
N ILE A 28 1.02 25.25 7.47
CA ILE A 28 0.10 26.29 7.96
C ILE A 28 0.71 26.87 9.25
N ASP A 29 1.00 28.17 9.24
CA ASP A 29 1.43 28.90 10.45
C ASP A 29 0.24 29.12 11.41
N GLU A 30 0.55 29.25 12.70
CA GLU A 30 -0.36 29.15 13.87
C GLU A 30 -1.68 29.95 13.77
N ASP A 31 -1.72 31.04 12.99
CA ASP A 31 -2.89 31.94 12.97
C ASP A 31 -3.55 32.16 11.61
N SER A 32 -3.06 31.59 10.51
CA SER A 32 -3.75 31.78 9.23
C SER A 32 -3.45 30.75 8.15
N TRP A 33 -4.49 30.46 7.37
CA TRP A 33 -4.39 29.97 5.99
C TRP A 33 -3.81 31.03 5.03
N GLY A 34 -3.15 32.07 5.57
CA GLY A 34 -2.73 33.26 4.85
C GLY A 34 -1.47 33.05 4.00
N SER A 35 -0.70 32.01 4.27
CA SER A 35 0.41 31.59 3.41
C SER A 35 -0.10 30.92 2.14
N ILE A 36 0.57 31.20 1.02
CA ILE A 36 0.32 30.50 -0.24
C ILE A 36 0.66 29.03 -0.01
N ILE A 37 -0.35 28.16 -0.15
CA ILE A 37 -0.16 26.71 -0.08
C ILE A 37 0.42 26.28 -1.42
N GLU A 38 1.58 25.66 -1.42
CA GLU A 38 2.26 25.20 -2.64
C GLU A 38 2.16 23.68 -2.80
N CYS A 39 2.19 23.18 -4.02
CA CYS A 39 2.13 21.74 -4.25
C CYS A 39 3.43 21.05 -3.80
N PRO A 40 3.38 20.01 -2.93
CA PRO A 40 4.59 19.32 -2.44
C PRO A 40 5.48 18.69 -3.51
N SER A 41 4.94 18.50 -4.73
CA SER A 41 5.65 17.87 -5.84
C SER A 41 6.23 18.85 -6.86
N CYS A 42 5.71 20.08 -6.93
CA CYS A 42 6.04 20.98 -8.04
C CYS A 42 5.94 22.46 -7.72
N ASP A 43 5.71 22.81 -6.45
CA ASP A 43 5.63 24.17 -5.93
C ASP A 43 4.54 25.05 -6.59
N ALA A 44 3.63 24.44 -7.37
CA ALA A 44 2.49 25.12 -7.97
C ALA A 44 1.56 25.68 -6.90
N SER A 45 1.08 26.90 -7.10
CA SER A 45 0.29 27.63 -6.11
C SER A 45 -1.15 27.12 -6.07
N VAL A 46 -1.63 26.79 -4.87
CA VAL A 46 -3.03 26.42 -4.61
C VAL A 46 -3.84 27.70 -4.45
N VAL A 47 -5.10 27.67 -4.90
CA VAL A 47 -6.02 28.81 -4.77
C VAL A 47 -6.08 29.29 -3.32
N HIS A 48 -5.88 30.59 -3.13
CA HIS A 48 -5.86 31.22 -1.81
C HIS A 48 -7.19 31.00 -1.07
N VAL A 49 -7.12 30.43 0.12
CA VAL A 49 -8.27 30.23 1.00
C VAL A 49 -8.45 31.48 1.86
N SER A 50 -9.50 32.26 1.61
CA SER A 50 -9.81 33.46 2.40
C SER A 50 -9.78 33.17 3.89
N ALA A 51 -8.93 33.89 4.63
CA ALA A 51 -8.84 33.77 6.08
C ALA A 51 -10.18 34.11 6.76
N THR A 52 -10.88 35.11 6.22
CA THR A 52 -12.19 35.59 6.66
C THR A 52 -13.30 34.61 6.28
N GLY A 53 -14.05 34.15 7.29
CA GLY A 53 -15.28 33.38 7.10
C GLY A 53 -16.50 34.27 6.78
N PRO A 54 -17.62 33.68 6.35
CA PRO A 54 -17.84 32.25 6.10
C PRO A 54 -17.26 31.80 4.76
N ARG A 55 -16.55 30.65 4.76
CA ARG A 55 -15.93 30.08 3.56
C ARG A 55 -16.93 29.22 2.79
N SER A 56 -16.97 29.35 1.48
CA SER A 56 -17.69 28.39 0.62
C SER A 56 -17.03 27.01 0.74
N PRO A 57 -17.78 25.89 0.78
CA PRO A 57 -17.19 24.55 0.72
C PRO A 57 -16.30 24.34 -0.52
N ASP A 58 -16.55 25.07 -1.61
CA ASP A 58 -15.76 25.01 -2.84
C ASP A 58 -14.36 25.65 -2.70
N SER A 59 -14.15 26.44 -1.64
CA SER A 59 -12.84 27.06 -1.34
C SER A 59 -11.89 26.14 -0.57
N PHE A 60 -12.28 24.88 -0.30
CA PHE A 60 -11.40 23.93 0.35
C PHE A 60 -10.29 23.48 -0.63
N PRO A 61 -9.01 23.45 -0.21
CA PRO A 61 -7.87 23.22 -1.11
C PRO A 61 -7.73 21.75 -1.54
N PHE A 62 -8.47 20.82 -0.93
CA PHE A 62 -8.30 19.39 -1.14
C PHE A 62 -9.57 18.79 -1.72
N ILE A 63 -9.47 18.15 -2.87
CA ILE A 63 -10.56 17.50 -3.56
C ILE A 63 -10.32 16.00 -3.58
N VAL A 64 -11.35 15.21 -3.26
CA VAL A 64 -11.28 13.75 -3.37
C VAL A 64 -11.13 13.35 -4.83
N ASN A 65 -10.16 12.49 -5.14
CA ASN A 65 -9.99 11.95 -6.49
C ASN A 65 -10.59 10.54 -6.58
N SER A 66 -11.91 10.46 -6.77
CA SER A 66 -12.65 9.19 -6.85
C SER A 66 -12.19 8.30 -8.00
N LEU A 67 -11.78 8.89 -9.13
CA LEU A 67 -11.27 8.15 -10.28
C LEU A 67 -9.97 7.42 -9.94
N VAL A 68 -9.01 8.10 -9.30
CA VAL A 68 -7.77 7.45 -8.85
C VAL A 68 -8.05 6.39 -7.80
N ALA A 69 -9.04 6.60 -6.92
CA ALA A 69 -9.44 5.60 -5.94
C ALA A 69 -9.93 4.29 -6.61
N VAL A 70 -10.76 4.41 -7.64
CA VAL A 70 -11.26 3.26 -8.41
C VAL A 70 -10.11 2.58 -9.15
N ILE A 71 -9.23 3.33 -9.83
CA ILE A 71 -8.10 2.76 -10.57
C ILE A 71 -7.16 1.99 -9.63
N LEU A 72 -6.84 2.56 -8.46
CA LEU A 72 -6.03 1.89 -7.45
C LEU A 72 -6.70 0.60 -6.97
N GLN A 73 -8.01 0.62 -6.74
CA GLN A 73 -8.74 -0.57 -6.33
C GLN A 73 -8.71 -1.65 -7.42
N CYS A 74 -8.88 -1.29 -8.69
CA CYS A 74 -8.77 -2.21 -9.81
C CYS A 74 -7.37 -2.84 -9.89
N HIS A 75 -6.31 -2.03 -9.75
CA HIS A 75 -4.94 -2.55 -9.77
C HIS A 75 -4.65 -3.50 -8.61
N ILE A 76 -5.10 -3.16 -7.40
CA ILE A 76 -4.96 -4.02 -6.22
C ILE A 76 -5.66 -5.36 -6.46
N THR A 77 -6.88 -5.35 -7.01
CA THR A 77 -7.61 -6.57 -7.36
C THR A 77 -6.86 -7.40 -8.39
N LEU A 78 -6.39 -6.79 -9.49
CA LEU A 78 -5.64 -7.50 -10.53
C LEU A 78 -4.36 -8.15 -9.98
N LEU A 79 -3.59 -7.42 -9.17
CA LEU A 79 -2.36 -7.94 -8.57
C LEU A 79 -2.67 -9.07 -7.58
N ARG A 80 -3.75 -8.95 -6.81
CA ARG A 80 -4.20 -9.99 -5.89
C ARG A 80 -4.63 -11.25 -6.64
N ASP A 81 -5.38 -11.10 -7.72
CA ASP A 81 -5.85 -12.23 -8.52
C ASP A 81 -4.68 -12.95 -9.19
N ALA A 82 -3.73 -12.20 -9.76
CA ALA A 82 -2.50 -12.76 -10.32
C ALA A 82 -1.69 -13.54 -9.26
N ALA A 83 -1.52 -12.98 -8.06
CA ALA A 83 -0.82 -13.66 -6.96
C ALA A 83 -1.55 -14.94 -6.51
N ASN A 84 -2.88 -14.92 -6.46
CA ASN A 84 -3.67 -16.10 -6.08
C ASN A 84 -3.56 -17.23 -7.11
N VAL A 85 -3.50 -16.90 -8.41
CA VAL A 85 -3.29 -17.89 -9.47
C VAL A 85 -1.93 -18.57 -9.30
N GLU A 86 -0.86 -17.79 -9.11
CA GLU A 86 0.49 -18.33 -8.89
C GLU A 86 0.56 -19.24 -7.65
N LEU A 87 -0.03 -18.80 -6.52
CA LEU A 87 -0.10 -19.61 -5.31
C LEU A 87 -0.86 -20.92 -5.53
N SER A 88 -1.96 -20.89 -6.30
CA SER A 88 -2.73 -22.10 -6.61
C SER A 88 -1.95 -23.11 -7.45
N LEU A 89 -1.08 -22.63 -8.36
CA LEU A 89 -0.20 -23.47 -9.17
C LEU A 89 0.90 -24.10 -8.32
N VAL A 90 1.48 -23.35 -7.38
CA VAL A 90 2.46 -23.86 -6.42
C VAL A 90 1.83 -24.94 -5.53
N ASP A 91 0.62 -24.71 -5.01
CA ASP A 91 -0.10 -25.72 -4.21
C ASP A 91 -0.43 -26.97 -5.02
N ALA A 92 -0.86 -26.81 -6.28
CA ALA A 92 -1.16 -27.94 -7.16
C ALA A 92 0.09 -28.76 -7.46
N THR A 93 1.23 -28.12 -7.68
CA THR A 93 2.52 -28.80 -7.92
C THR A 93 3.04 -29.49 -6.67
N ASP A 94 2.95 -28.87 -5.48
CA ASP A 94 3.34 -29.52 -4.21
C ASP A 94 2.49 -30.75 -3.89
N ARG A 95 1.18 -30.70 -4.20
CA ARG A 95 0.31 -31.88 -4.09
C ARG A 95 0.71 -32.99 -5.06
N LEU A 96 1.06 -32.64 -6.30
CA LEU A 96 1.48 -33.61 -7.31
C LEU A 96 2.84 -34.24 -6.99
N THR A 97 3.81 -33.48 -6.45
CA THR A 97 5.10 -34.02 -6.00
C THR A 97 4.90 -34.92 -4.78
N ARG A 98 4.09 -34.51 -3.79
CA ARG A 98 3.77 -35.32 -2.61
C ARG A 98 3.08 -36.64 -2.95
N ASN A 99 2.22 -36.65 -3.98
CA ASN A 99 1.51 -37.85 -4.43
C ASN A 99 2.33 -38.74 -5.40
N ARG A 100 3.46 -38.26 -5.92
CA ARG A 100 4.37 -39.05 -6.80
C ARG A 100 5.52 -39.72 -6.05
N VAL A 101 5.80 -39.31 -4.81
CA VAL A 101 6.77 -39.99 -3.97
C VAL A 101 6.05 -41.19 -3.33
N PRO A 102 6.41 -42.45 -3.67
CA PRO A 102 6.00 -43.60 -2.84
C PRO A 102 6.49 -43.32 -1.41
N ALA A 103 5.84 -43.88 -0.39
CA ALA A 103 6.18 -43.71 1.03
C ALA A 103 7.58 -44.25 1.46
N VAL A 104 8.60 -44.07 0.63
CA VAL A 104 10.00 -44.45 0.82
C VAL A 104 10.85 -43.24 0.47
N LEU A 105 10.88 -42.28 1.38
CA LEU A 105 12.00 -41.38 1.67
C LEU A 105 11.54 -40.53 2.85
N ASP A 106 11.44 -41.20 4.00
CA ASP A 106 11.47 -40.55 5.30
C ASP A 106 12.93 -40.12 5.53
N TRP A 107 13.24 -38.85 5.27
CA TRP A 107 14.58 -38.33 5.46
C TRP A 107 14.85 -38.18 6.97
N GLY A 108 15.33 -39.27 7.56
CA GLY A 108 16.51 -39.19 8.42
C GLY A 108 16.25 -39.19 9.92
N PHE A 109 15.75 -40.31 10.48
CA PHE A 109 16.13 -40.73 11.84
C PHE A 109 16.26 -42.25 12.03
N ASP A 110 15.83 -43.08 11.07
CA ASP A 110 15.91 -44.55 11.15
C ASP A 110 17.10 -45.16 10.40
N MET A 111 18.22 -44.44 10.30
CA MET A 111 19.49 -45.04 9.84
C MET A 111 20.06 -45.94 10.96
N PRO A 112 20.35 -47.23 10.70
CA PRO A 112 20.90 -48.14 11.72
C PRO A 112 22.20 -47.61 12.37
N SER A 113 22.97 -46.84 11.62
CA SER A 113 24.20 -46.18 12.07
C SER A 113 23.98 -45.04 13.08
N LEU A 114 22.81 -44.39 13.08
CA LEU A 114 22.46 -43.34 14.05
C LEU A 114 21.80 -43.91 15.31
N VAL A 115 21.08 -45.03 15.21
CA VAL A 115 20.55 -45.76 16.35
C VAL A 115 21.67 -46.24 17.27
N ALA A 116 22.76 -46.77 16.69
CA ALA A 116 23.93 -47.24 17.42
C ALA A 116 24.71 -46.11 18.13
N LEU A 117 24.62 -44.87 17.66
CA LEU A 117 25.23 -43.70 18.30
C LEU A 117 24.44 -43.26 19.53
N ARG A 118 23.10 -43.26 19.43
CA ARG A 118 22.21 -42.91 20.55
C ARG A 118 22.29 -43.88 21.72
N GLU A 119 22.52 -45.16 21.45
CA GLU A 119 22.69 -46.18 22.50
C GLU A 119 24.05 -46.08 23.22
N ARG A 120 25.06 -45.45 22.61
CA ARG A 120 26.35 -45.18 23.28
C ARG A 120 26.34 -43.94 24.18
N GLU A 121 25.38 -43.03 23.97
CA GLU A 121 25.26 -41.77 24.72
C GLU A 121 24.33 -41.87 25.95
N ARG A 122 23.79 -43.06 26.25
CA ARG A 122 23.09 -43.38 27.52
C ARG A 122 23.97 -44.19 28.44
#